data_AF-A0A5E4YAE0-F1
#
_entry.id   AF-A0A5E4YAE0-F1
#
_cell.length_a   1.000
_cell.length_b   1.000
_cell.length_c   1.000
_cell.angle_alpha   90.00
_cell.angle_beta   90.00
_cell.angle_gamma   90.00
#
_symmetry.space_group_name_H-M   'P 1'
#
loop_
_entity.id
_entity.type
_entity.pdbx_description
1 polymer ?
#
loop_
_entity_poly.entity_id
_entity_poly.type
_entity_poly.pdbx_seq_one_letter_code
_entity_poly.pdbx_strand_id
1 'polypeptide(L)'
;MSHQRFFSKSLVAAAGLIFASAAFAHPKLLSSTPQDNTEGPAPQKIELHFSENLMTQFSGANLVMTSMPGMSDGNAPIFHGREK
;
A
#
# COMPACT_ATOMS: atom_id res chain seq x y z
N MET A 1 -0.74 41.05 -41.16
CA MET A 1 -1.09 40.86 -39.73
C MET A 1 -2.03 39.66 -39.52
N SER A 2 -1.60 38.44 -39.87
CA SER A 2 -2.45 37.23 -39.79
C SER A 2 -1.81 36.09 -38.99
N HIS A 3 -0.48 35.93 -39.03
CA HIS A 3 0.22 34.84 -38.33
C HIS A 3 0.34 35.04 -36.81
N GLN A 4 0.40 36.29 -36.34
CA GLN A 4 0.56 36.62 -34.92
C GLN A 4 -0.61 36.14 -34.06
N ARG A 5 -1.82 36.11 -34.63
CA ARG A 5 -3.04 35.60 -33.98
C ARG A 5 -3.07 34.06 -33.90
N PHE A 6 -2.40 33.37 -34.83
CA PHE A 6 -2.28 31.91 -34.82
C PHE A 6 -1.22 31.43 -33.82
N PHE A 7 -0.08 32.13 -33.75
CA PHE A 7 0.96 31.85 -32.76
C PHE A 7 0.47 32.06 -31.32
N SER A 8 -0.28 33.15 -31.05
CA SER A 8 -0.84 33.41 -29.71
C SER A 8 -1.89 32.38 -29.28
N LYS A 9 -2.67 31.82 -30.20
CA LYS A 9 -3.68 30.77 -29.87
C LYS A 9 -3.03 29.41 -29.57
N SER A 10 -1.93 29.08 -30.25
CA SER A 10 -1.21 27.81 -30.03
C SER A 10 -0.48 27.77 -28.70
N LEU A 11 0.03 28.91 -28.22
CA LEU A 11 0.73 29.02 -26.93
C LEU A 11 -0.19 28.78 -25.73
N VAL A 12 -1.46 29.24 -25.80
CA VAL A 12 -2.46 29.02 -24.75
C VAL A 12 -2.91 27.55 -24.69
N ALA A 13 -3.02 26.88 -25.84
CA ALA A 13 -3.38 25.46 -25.89
C ALA A 13 -2.27 24.53 -25.35
N ALA A 14 -1.00 24.88 -25.57
CA ALA A 14 0.14 24.11 -25.07
C ALA A 14 0.36 24.28 -23.55
N ALA A 15 0.01 25.44 -22.99
CA ALA A 15 0.16 25.73 -21.56
C ALA A 15 -0.80 24.92 -20.65
N GLY A 16 -1.89 24.38 -21.20
CA GLY A 16 -2.88 23.59 -20.43
C GLY A 16 -2.53 22.11 -20.24
N LEU A 17 -1.47 21.61 -20.89
CA LEU A 17 -1.10 20.18 -20.84
C LEU A 17 -0.13 19.82 -19.71
N ILE A 18 0.23 20.78 -18.87
CA ILE A 18 1.23 20.59 -17.83
C ILE A 18 0.49 20.42 -16.50
N PHE A 19 0.85 19.37 -15.77
CA PHE A 19 0.48 19.06 -14.38
C PHE A 19 -0.74 18.17 -14.14
N ALA A 20 -0.65 16.92 -14.60
CA ALA A 20 -1.23 15.80 -13.88
C ALA A 20 -0.10 14.85 -13.42
N SER A 21 0.72 15.29 -12.47
CA SER A 21 1.57 14.36 -11.72
C SER A 21 0.73 13.77 -10.60
N ALA A 22 0.21 12.56 -10.80
CA ALA A 22 -0.22 11.75 -9.67
C ALA A 22 1.06 11.41 -8.87
N ALA A 23 1.25 12.07 -7.74
CA ALA A 23 2.25 11.59 -6.78
C ALA A 23 1.73 10.25 -6.25
N PHE A 24 2.20 9.15 -6.83
CA PHE A 24 2.02 7.82 -6.26
C PHE A 24 2.86 7.75 -4.99
N ALA A 25 2.37 8.35 -3.91
CA ALA A 25 2.83 8.02 -2.59
C ALA A 25 2.39 6.58 -2.35
N HIS A 26 3.35 5.64 -2.31
CA HIS A 26 3.02 4.27 -1.98
C HIS A 26 2.43 4.22 -0.55
N PRO A 27 1.39 3.40 -0.30
CA PRO A 27 0.85 3.23 1.04
C PRO A 27 1.96 2.79 2.00
N LYS A 28 2.12 3.52 3.10
CA LYS A 28 3.09 3.20 4.16
C LYS A 28 2.34 2.65 5.35
N LEU A 29 2.83 1.55 5.92
CA LEU A 29 2.35 1.08 7.22
C LEU A 29 2.82 2.08 8.30
N LEU A 30 1.87 2.72 8.96
CA LEU A 30 2.12 3.68 10.05
C LEU A 30 2.18 2.98 11.40
N SER A 31 1.29 2.01 11.61
CA SER A 31 1.24 1.22 12.85
C SER A 31 0.54 -0.12 12.63
N SER A 32 0.71 -1.03 13.60
CA SER A 32 0.02 -2.31 13.66
C SER A 32 -0.49 -2.60 15.06
N THR A 33 -1.53 -3.42 15.15
CA THR A 33 -1.98 -4.05 16.39
C THR A 33 -2.07 -5.56 16.17
N PRO A 34 -1.27 -6.39 16.88
CA PRO A 34 -0.23 -6.02 17.85
C PRO A 34 0.89 -5.16 17.25
N GLN A 35 1.56 -4.38 18.10
CA GLN A 35 2.74 -3.61 17.67
C GLN A 35 3.88 -4.58 17.34
N ASP A 36 4.72 -4.22 16.38
CA ASP A 36 5.91 -4.98 16.03
C ASP A 36 6.78 -5.31 17.25
N ASN A 37 7.34 -6.52 17.28
CA ASN A 37 8.14 -7.10 18.38
C ASN A 37 7.43 -7.13 19.74
N THR A 38 6.09 -7.10 19.78
CA THR A 38 5.35 -7.27 21.03
C THR A 38 5.12 -8.74 21.33
N GLU A 39 5.48 -9.15 22.54
CA GLU A 39 5.11 -10.45 23.09
C GLU A 39 3.81 -10.33 23.89
N GLY A 40 2.95 -11.33 23.78
CA GLY A 40 1.66 -11.30 24.46
C GLY A 40 0.81 -12.52 24.17
N PRO A 41 -0.43 -12.53 24.67
CA PRO A 41 -1.39 -13.58 24.34
C PRO A 41 -1.69 -13.61 22.84
N ALA A 42 -2.12 -14.76 22.35
CA ALA A 42 -2.50 -14.92 20.94
C ALA A 42 -3.62 -13.94 20.55
N PRO A 43 -3.41 -13.04 19.57
CA PRO A 43 -4.42 -12.09 19.15
C PRO A 43 -5.48 -12.76 18.28
N GLN A 44 -6.72 -12.30 18.38
CA GLN A 44 -7.82 -12.77 17.51
C GLN A 44 -7.81 -12.08 16.13
N LYS A 45 -7.14 -10.93 16.01
CA LYS A 45 -7.03 -10.12 14.79
C LYS A 45 -5.67 -9.43 14.71
N ILE A 46 -5.21 -9.17 13.50
CA ILE A 46 -4.06 -8.30 13.23
C ILE A 46 -4.58 -7.11 12.42
N GLU A 47 -4.37 -5.90 12.93
CA GLU A 47 -4.76 -4.65 12.26
C GLU A 47 -3.52 -3.93 11.73
N LEU A 48 -3.58 -3.49 10.49
CA LEU A 48 -2.52 -2.76 9.79
C LEU A 48 -3.06 -1.39 9.38
N HIS A 49 -2.48 -0.32 9.91
CA HIS A 49 -2.92 1.05 9.63
C HIS A 49 -1.99 1.72 8.64
N PHE A 50 -2.52 2.09 7.48
CA PHE A 50 -1.74 2.71 6.41
C PHE A 50 -1.93 4.23 6.38
N SER A 51 -1.01 4.93 5.73
CA SER A 51 -1.07 6.37 5.52
C SER A 51 -2.27 6.84 4.68
N GLU A 52 -2.93 5.91 3.99
CA GLU A 52 -4.00 6.14 3.02
C GLU A 52 -4.99 4.97 3.03
N ASN A 53 -6.18 5.19 2.48
CA ASN A 53 -7.17 4.13 2.30
C ASN A 53 -6.73 3.17 1.18
N LEU A 54 -6.71 1.87 1.48
CA LEU A 54 -6.38 0.84 0.51
C LEU A 54 -7.59 0.40 -0.32
N MET A 55 -7.35 0.06 -1.58
CA MET A 55 -8.31 -0.69 -2.38
C MET A 55 -8.27 -2.15 -1.97
N THR A 56 -9.27 -2.59 -1.20
CA THR A 56 -9.30 -3.93 -0.58
C THR A 56 -9.18 -5.07 -1.59
N GLN A 57 -9.86 -4.95 -2.75
CA GLN A 57 -9.83 -5.95 -3.82
C GLN A 57 -8.44 -6.22 -4.43
N PHE A 58 -7.48 -5.32 -4.23
CA PHE A 58 -6.10 -5.44 -4.72
C PHE A 58 -5.08 -5.52 -3.59
N SER A 59 -5.55 -5.61 -2.33
CA SER A 59 -4.71 -5.69 -1.15
C SER A 59 -4.79 -7.09 -0.55
N GLY A 60 -3.74 -7.50 0.17
CA GLY A 60 -3.71 -8.79 0.85
C GLY A 60 -2.58 -8.86 1.87
N ALA A 61 -2.69 -9.80 2.79
CA ALA A 61 -1.66 -10.09 3.78
C ALA A 61 -1.57 -11.61 4.00
N ASN A 62 -0.35 -12.10 4.22
CA ASN A 62 -0.09 -13.50 4.56
C ASN A 62 0.47 -13.57 5.97
N LEU A 63 -0.06 -14.47 6.78
CA LEU A 63 0.44 -14.74 8.12
C LEU A 63 1.26 -16.03 8.12
N VAL A 64 2.52 -15.93 8.53
CA VAL A 64 3.43 -17.07 8.64
C VAL A 64 3.88 -17.19 10.09
N MET A 65 3.73 -18.39 10.65
CA MET A 65 4.31 -18.71 11.96
C MET A 65 5.78 -19.06 11.76
N THR A 66 6.69 -18.18 12.21
CA THR A 66 8.13 -18.33 11.96
C THR A 66 8.83 -19.27 12.94
N SER A 67 8.32 -19.38 14.17
CA SER A 67 8.80 -20.28 15.20
C SER A 67 7.64 -20.79 16.06
N MET A 68 7.82 -21.96 16.68
CA MET A 68 6.87 -22.55 17.61
C MET A 68 7.63 -22.99 18.87
N PRO A 69 7.12 -22.72 20.08
CA PRO A 69 7.72 -23.25 21.30
C PRO A 69 7.86 -24.78 21.21
N GLY A 70 9.08 -25.30 21.36
CA GLY A 70 9.36 -26.74 21.31
C GLY A 70 9.66 -27.32 19.92
N MET A 71 9.72 -26.51 18.86
CA MET A 71 10.13 -26.93 17.51
C MET A 71 11.40 -26.17 17.09
N SER A 72 12.39 -26.85 16.50
CA SER A 72 13.57 -26.19 15.93
C SER A 72 13.19 -25.31 14.73
N ASP A 73 13.82 -24.14 14.62
CA ASP A 73 13.57 -23.16 13.55
C ASP A 73 13.58 -23.82 12.16
N GLY A 74 12.51 -23.62 11.36
CA GLY A 74 12.45 -24.04 9.96
C GLY A 74 11.39 -25.10 9.57
N ASN A 75 10.65 -25.68 10.51
CA ASN A 75 9.62 -26.70 10.22
C ASN A 75 8.17 -26.25 10.50
N ALA A 76 7.92 -24.95 10.63
CA ALA A 76 6.58 -24.44 10.91
C ALA A 76 5.67 -24.48 9.65
N PRO A 77 4.43 -24.98 9.74
CA PRO A 77 3.51 -25.06 8.60
C PRO A 77 3.02 -23.67 8.18
N ILE A 78 3.00 -23.42 6.86
CA ILE A 78 2.44 -22.19 6.28
C ILE A 78 0.91 -22.30 6.21
N PHE A 79 0.21 -21.49 7.00
CA PHE A 79 -1.25 -21.40 6.95
C PHE A 79 -1.70 -20.50 5.79
N HIS A 80 -2.33 -21.09 4.78
CA HIS A 80 -3.03 -20.34 3.75
C HIS A 80 -4.43 -19.98 4.29
N GLY A 81 -4.65 -18.70 4.59
CA GLY A 81 -5.97 -18.21 4.99
C GLY A 81 -6.97 -18.45 3.86
N ARG A 82 -7.89 -19.41 4.06
CA ARG A 82 -9.08 -19.52 3.21
C ARG A 82 -10.15 -18.59 3.77
N GLU A 83 -10.39 -17.51 3.05
CA GLU A 83 -11.61 -16.70 3.20
C GLU A 83 -12.84 -17.58 2.93
N LYS A 84 -13.86 -17.44 3.76
CA LYS A 84 -15.22 -17.96 3.52
C LYS A 84 -16.15 -16.78 3.47
#